data_AF-A0A4Y2SX32-F1
#
_entry.id   AF-A0A4Y2SX32-F1
#
_cell.length_a   1.000
_cell.length_b   1.000
_cell.length_c   1.000
_cell.angle_alpha   90.00
_cell.angle_beta   90.00
_cell.angle_gamma   90.00
#
_symmetry.space_group_name_H-M   'P 1'
#
loop_
_entity.id
_entity.type
_entity.pdbx_description
1 polymer ?
#
loop_
_entity_poly.entity_id
_entity_poly.type
_entity_poly.pdbx_seq_one_letter_code
_entity_poly.pdbx_strand_id
1 'polypeptide(L)'
;MKETPANKERDFLMLQVIHAFLLHNTKGRQALQLIWRSIPDVYITREEMAGQYEEVVTARYMTDIWNFYSDIVEDCSSPKPRSLQHYCRVIIRTALSDNRQLYEGIDKLKLPSKMQSFLKLEE
;
A
#
# COMPACT_ATOMS: atom_id res chain seq x y z
N MET A 1 23.46 19.07 -1.66
CA MET A 1 22.06 18.69 -1.38
C MET A 1 22.08 17.33 -0.71
N LYS A 2 21.68 17.23 0.56
CA LYS A 2 21.53 15.94 1.23
C LYS A 2 20.16 15.39 0.80
N GLU A 3 20.14 14.28 0.08
CA GLU A 3 18.92 13.52 -0.13
C GLU A 3 18.41 13.05 1.24
N THR A 4 17.25 13.52 1.64
CA THR A 4 16.55 13.03 2.82
C THR A 4 16.06 11.61 2.50
N PRO A 5 16.37 10.58 3.31
CA PRO A 5 16.03 9.18 3.01
C PRO A 5 14.52 8.94 2.85
N ALA A 6 13.67 9.86 3.32
CA ALA A 6 12.22 9.82 3.15
C ALA A 6 11.73 9.85 1.69
N ASN A 7 12.56 10.26 0.71
CA ASN A 7 12.10 10.39 -0.67
C ASN A 7 12.12 9.07 -1.46
N LYS A 8 13.12 8.19 -1.24
CA LYS A 8 13.34 7.02 -2.10
C LYS A 8 12.30 5.91 -1.92
N GLU A 9 11.93 5.63 -0.67
CA GLU A 9 10.89 4.64 -0.38
C GLU A 9 9.54 5.12 -0.91
N ARG A 10 9.26 6.42 -0.77
CA ARG A 10 8.04 7.03 -1.24
C ARG A 10 7.93 7.03 -2.76
N ASP A 11 9.02 7.41 -3.44
CA ASP A 11 9.15 7.30 -4.89
C ASP A 11 8.95 5.88 -5.38
N PHE A 12 9.54 4.89 -4.68
CA PHE A 12 9.37 3.49 -5.02
C PHE A 12 7.90 3.04 -4.94
N LEU A 13 7.17 3.45 -3.90
CA LEU A 13 5.74 3.17 -3.78
C LEU A 13 4.94 3.81 -4.93
N MET A 14 5.25 5.06 -5.32
CA MET A 14 4.62 5.70 -6.48
C MET A 14 4.91 4.96 -7.78
N LEU A 15 6.17 4.56 -8.00
CA LEU A 15 6.56 3.77 -9.17
C LEU A 15 5.85 2.42 -9.23
N GLN A 16 5.62 1.77 -8.09
CA GLN A 16 4.83 0.53 -8.03
C GLN A 16 3.39 0.75 -8.50
N VAL A 17 2.77 1.87 -8.13
CA VAL A 17 1.41 2.23 -8.60
C VAL A 17 1.42 2.42 -10.11
N ILE A 18 2.35 3.22 -10.65
CA ILE A 18 2.47 3.49 -12.08
C ILE A 18 2.73 2.18 -12.85
N HIS A 19 3.64 1.36 -12.37
CA HIS A 19 3.97 0.08 -13.00
C HIS A 19 2.76 -0.88 -13.01
N ALA A 20 2.03 -0.98 -11.89
CA ALA A 20 0.81 -1.78 -11.82
C ALA A 20 -0.28 -1.28 -12.79
N PHE A 21 -0.41 0.04 -12.93
CA PHE A 21 -1.33 0.66 -13.88
C PHE A 21 -0.96 0.31 -15.33
N LEU A 22 0.31 0.49 -15.72
CA LEU A 22 0.80 0.25 -17.08
C LEU A 22 0.68 -1.22 -17.52
N LEU A 23 0.78 -2.16 -16.57
CA LEU A 23 0.62 -3.58 -16.87
C LEU A 23 -0.84 -4.00 -17.15
N HIS A 24 -1.82 -3.12 -16.88
CA HIS A 24 -3.26 -3.30 -17.16
C HIS A 24 -3.82 -4.69 -16.79
N ASN A 25 -3.28 -5.35 -15.77
CA ASN A 25 -3.69 -6.71 -15.42
C ASN A 25 -4.26 -6.79 -13.99
N THR A 26 -5.22 -7.69 -13.83
CA THR A 26 -5.92 -7.94 -12.55
C THR A 26 -4.95 -8.34 -11.44
N LYS A 27 -3.85 -9.00 -11.78
CA LYS A 27 -2.81 -9.42 -10.83
C LYS A 27 -2.06 -8.23 -10.23
N GLY A 28 -1.79 -7.18 -11.01
CA GLY A 28 -1.12 -5.96 -10.57
C GLY A 28 -1.99 -5.21 -9.57
N ARG A 29 -3.30 -5.13 -9.82
CA ARG A 29 -4.28 -4.58 -8.87
C ARG A 29 -4.26 -5.34 -7.54
N GLN A 30 -4.34 -6.67 -7.59
CA GLN A 30 -4.30 -7.51 -6.37
C GLN A 30 -2.96 -7.40 -5.63
N ALA A 31 -1.85 -7.40 -6.34
CA ALA A 31 -0.52 -7.22 -5.75
C ALA A 31 -0.41 -5.88 -5.03
N LEU A 32 -0.91 -4.80 -5.65
CA LEU A 32 -0.90 -3.48 -5.05
C LEU A 32 -1.79 -3.42 -3.80
N GLN A 33 -2.98 -4.03 -3.83
CA GLN A 33 -3.83 -4.18 -2.64
C GLN A 33 -3.10 -4.89 -1.50
N LEU A 34 -2.40 -5.99 -1.78
CA LEU A 34 -1.64 -6.74 -0.78
C LEU A 34 -0.49 -5.90 -0.20
N ILE A 35 0.24 -5.18 -1.06
CA ILE A 35 1.33 -4.28 -0.64
C ILE A 35 0.78 -3.23 0.35
N TRP A 36 -0.27 -2.49 -0.04
CA TRP A 36 -0.86 -1.44 0.79
C TRP A 36 -1.55 -1.94 2.05
N ARG A 37 -1.93 -3.22 2.11
CA ARG A 37 -2.42 -3.85 3.36
C ARG A 37 -1.28 -4.30 4.29
N SER A 38 -0.04 -4.34 3.81
CA SER A 38 1.12 -4.91 4.50
C SER A 38 2.14 -3.90 5.01
N ILE A 39 2.05 -2.63 4.62
CA ILE A 39 2.98 -1.55 5.01
C ILE A 39 2.28 -0.52 5.90
N PRO A 40 2.98 0.17 6.82
CA PRO A 40 2.38 1.16 7.72
C PRO A 40 2.17 2.54 7.09
N ASP A 41 2.63 2.72 5.85
CA ASP A 41 2.65 3.98 5.13
C ASP A 41 1.27 4.60 4.92
N VAL A 42 1.23 5.93 4.97
CA VAL A 42 0.06 6.71 4.57
C VAL A 42 -0.17 6.55 3.07
N TYR A 43 -1.42 6.54 2.61
CA TYR A 43 -1.68 6.49 1.17
C TYR A 43 -1.07 7.69 0.43
N ILE A 44 -0.64 7.48 -0.81
CA ILE A 44 -0.17 8.56 -1.69
C ILE A 44 -1.36 9.47 -2.03
N THR A 45 -1.15 10.79 -1.96
CA THR A 45 -2.19 11.75 -2.37
C THR A 45 -2.03 12.09 -3.85
N ARG A 46 -3.09 12.66 -4.45
CA ARG A 46 -3.05 13.06 -5.85
C ARG A 46 -2.02 14.16 -6.08
N GLU A 47 -1.93 15.10 -5.16
CA GLU A 47 -1.02 16.24 -5.20
C GLU A 47 0.43 15.76 -5.11
N GLU A 48 0.70 14.78 -4.25
CA GLU A 48 2.00 14.15 -4.10
C GLU A 48 2.44 13.47 -5.41
N MET A 49 1.54 12.66 -6.00
CA MET A 49 1.83 11.98 -7.26
C MET A 49 1.98 12.96 -8.44
N ALA A 50 1.14 13.99 -8.52
CA ALA A 50 1.21 15.01 -9.55
C ALA A 50 2.52 15.81 -9.45
N GLY A 51 2.89 16.29 -8.26
CA GLY A 51 4.09 17.08 -8.05
C GLY A 51 5.38 16.33 -8.41
N GLN A 52 5.40 15.01 -8.27
CA GLN A 52 6.58 14.20 -8.59
C GLN A 52 6.71 13.85 -10.08
N TYR A 53 5.59 13.80 -10.82
CA TYR A 53 5.57 13.28 -12.19
C TYR A 53 4.91 14.23 -13.21
N GLU A 54 4.62 15.48 -12.88
CA GLU A 54 3.94 16.44 -13.77
C GLU A 54 4.66 16.67 -15.10
N GLU A 55 5.99 16.63 -15.11
CA GLU A 55 6.79 16.81 -16.33
C GLU A 55 6.83 15.55 -17.22
N VAL A 56 6.53 14.38 -16.65
CA VAL A 56 6.67 13.07 -17.33
C VAL A 56 5.32 12.51 -17.74
N VAL A 57 4.26 12.80 -16.98
CA VAL A 57 2.93 12.22 -17.11
C VAL A 57 1.93 13.30 -17.44
N THR A 58 1.28 13.21 -18.61
CA THR A 58 0.21 14.14 -18.99
C THR A 58 -0.92 14.16 -17.96
N ALA A 59 -1.59 15.30 -17.78
CA ALA A 59 -2.71 15.45 -16.84
C ALA A 59 -3.84 14.41 -17.04
N ARG A 60 -4.07 13.98 -18.29
CA ARG A 60 -5.02 12.92 -18.60
C ARG A 60 -4.57 11.57 -18.01
N TYR A 61 -3.35 11.15 -18.33
CA TYR A 61 -2.78 9.91 -17.79
C TYR A 61 -2.69 9.94 -16.26
N MET A 62 -2.35 11.08 -15.67
CA MET A 62 -2.34 11.25 -14.21
C MET A 62 -3.71 11.02 -13.60
N THR A 63 -4.78 11.46 -14.26
CA THR A 63 -6.15 11.22 -13.83
C THR A 63 -6.50 9.73 -13.92
N ASP A 64 -6.08 9.03 -14.97
CA ASP A 64 -6.33 7.60 -15.14
C ASP A 64 -5.57 6.76 -14.09
N ILE A 65 -4.30 7.10 -13.81
CA ILE A 65 -3.50 6.48 -12.75
C ILE A 65 -4.16 6.71 -11.39
N TRP A 66 -4.59 7.94 -11.12
CA TRP A 66 -5.26 8.29 -9.87
C TRP A 66 -6.54 7.49 -9.68
N ASN A 67 -7.40 7.40 -10.69
CA ASN A 67 -8.64 6.62 -10.63
C ASN A 67 -8.34 5.14 -10.38
N PHE A 68 -7.33 4.58 -11.07
CA PHE A 68 -6.88 3.21 -10.84
C PHE A 68 -6.41 2.97 -9.40
N TYR A 69 -5.66 3.92 -8.84
CA TYR A 69 -5.15 3.84 -7.48
C TYR A 69 -6.23 4.04 -6.43
N SER A 70 -7.15 4.99 -6.63
CA SER A 70 -8.28 5.23 -5.72
C SER A 70 -9.26 4.07 -5.64
N ASP A 71 -9.37 3.26 -6.71
CA ASP A 71 -10.14 2.01 -6.67
C ASP A 71 -9.52 0.94 -5.76
N ILE A 72 -8.24 1.07 -5.43
CA ILE A 72 -7.44 0.08 -4.70
C ILE A 72 -7.38 0.40 -3.21
N VAL A 73 -7.44 1.69 -2.86
CA VAL A 73 -7.26 2.18 -1.49
C VAL A 73 -8.56 2.74 -0.95
N GLU A 74 -8.80 2.60 0.36
CA GLU A 74 -10.11 2.91 0.95
C GLU A 74 -10.40 4.42 1.10
N ASP A 75 -9.37 5.26 1.34
CA ASP A 75 -9.52 6.73 1.45
C ASP A 75 -8.16 7.42 1.25
N CYS A 76 -7.95 8.01 0.07
CA CYS A 76 -6.75 8.79 -0.26
C CYS A 76 -7.04 10.29 -0.45
N SER A 77 -8.18 10.77 0.06
CA SER A 77 -8.60 12.19 -0.08
C SER A 77 -7.66 13.18 0.59
N SER A 78 -6.92 12.73 1.61
CA SER A 78 -6.01 13.56 2.39
C SER A 78 -4.93 12.68 3.04
N PRO A 79 -3.73 13.22 3.29
CA PRO A 79 -2.67 12.49 3.96
C PRO A 79 -3.06 12.31 5.42
N LYS A 80 -3.61 11.14 5.75
CA LYS A 80 -4.05 10.77 7.09
C LYS A 80 -3.34 9.52 7.57
N PRO A 81 -2.97 9.44 8.86
CA PRO A 81 -2.51 8.19 9.45
C PRO A 81 -3.51 7.07 9.20
N ARG A 82 -3.00 5.86 9.01
CA ARG A 82 -3.84 4.66 8.87
C ARG A 82 -4.57 4.38 10.19
N SER A 83 -5.64 3.58 10.13
CA SER A 83 -6.35 3.21 11.36
C SER A 83 -5.44 2.44 12.32
N LEU A 84 -5.70 2.55 13.62
CA LEU A 84 -4.98 1.76 14.64
C LEU A 84 -5.04 0.26 14.31
N GLN A 85 -6.19 -0.22 13.80
CA GLN A 85 -6.36 -1.60 13.37
C GLN A 85 -5.36 -2.00 12.27
N HIS A 86 -5.09 -1.10 11.32
CA HIS A 86 -4.11 -1.33 10.27
C HIS A 86 -2.67 -1.33 10.82
N TYR A 87 -2.32 -0.41 11.73
CA TYR A 87 -1.01 -0.48 12.40
C TYR A 87 -0.82 -1.77 13.19
N CYS A 88 -1.84 -2.23 13.92
CA CYS A 88 -1.80 -3.52 14.61
C CYS A 88 -1.58 -4.68 13.63
N ARG A 89 -2.23 -4.67 12.46
CA ARG A 89 -2.02 -5.67 11.40
C ARG A 89 -0.56 -5.75 10.98
N VAL A 90 0.03 -4.60 10.64
CA VAL A 90 1.42 -4.52 10.19
C VAL A 90 2.35 -5.01 11.29
N ILE A 91 2.21 -4.51 12.52
CA ILE A 91 3.07 -4.89 13.65
C ILE A 91 3.00 -6.39 13.94
N ILE A 92 1.81 -6.99 14.00
CA ILE A 92 1.65 -8.43 14.25
C ILE A 92 2.30 -9.24 13.13
N ARG A 93 2.07 -8.85 11.86
CA ARG A 93 2.68 -9.54 10.71
C ARG A 93 4.19 -9.41 10.70
N THR A 94 4.74 -8.24 11.02
CA THR A 94 6.19 -8.02 11.14
C THR A 94 6.77 -8.90 12.23
N ALA A 95 6.18 -8.91 13.43
CA ALA A 95 6.63 -9.77 14.51
C ALA A 95 6.62 -11.26 14.11
N LEU A 96 5.57 -11.74 13.44
CA LEU A 96 5.53 -13.11 12.93
C LEU A 96 6.56 -13.35 11.82
N SER A 97 6.77 -12.40 10.92
CA SER A 97 7.76 -12.47 9.83
C SER A 97 9.17 -12.57 10.37
N ASP A 98 9.52 -11.72 11.34
CA ASP A 98 10.84 -11.69 11.98
C ASP A 98 11.15 -13.01 12.70
N ASN A 99 10.11 -13.68 13.19
CA ASN A 99 10.20 -15.02 13.79
C ASN A 99 10.02 -16.17 12.79
N ARG A 100 9.93 -15.90 11.48
CA ARG A 100 9.69 -16.88 10.39
C ARG A 100 8.40 -17.68 10.57
N GLN A 101 7.43 -17.08 11.25
CA GLN A 101 6.13 -17.65 11.58
C GLN A 101 5.00 -17.03 10.78
N LEU A 102 5.26 -16.16 9.80
CA LEU A 102 4.15 -15.51 9.07
C LEU A 102 3.23 -16.49 8.34
N TYR A 103 3.75 -17.63 7.87
CA TYR A 103 2.98 -18.63 7.13
C TYR A 103 1.91 -19.33 7.99
N GLU A 104 2.28 -19.87 9.16
CA GLU A 104 1.36 -20.63 10.04
C GLU A 104 1.02 -19.92 11.35
N GLY A 105 1.77 -18.89 11.71
CA GLY A 105 1.74 -18.26 13.02
C GLY A 105 0.41 -17.56 13.30
N ILE A 106 -0.24 -17.01 12.26
CA ILE A 106 -1.55 -16.37 12.40
C ILE A 106 -2.59 -17.38 12.92
N ASP A 107 -2.60 -18.60 12.40
CA ASP A 107 -3.55 -19.65 12.81
C ASP A 107 -3.31 -20.10 14.26
N LYS A 108 -2.07 -19.93 14.76
CA LYS A 108 -1.67 -20.27 16.13
C LYS A 108 -2.02 -19.20 17.16
N LEU A 109 -2.41 -17.99 16.74
CA LEU A 109 -2.78 -16.88 17.65
C LEU A 109 -4.13 -17.06 18.35
N LYS A 110 -4.91 -18.10 18.00
CA LYS A 110 -6.24 -18.39 18.57
C LYS A 110 -7.21 -17.20 18.52
N LEU A 111 -7.07 -16.34 17.50
CA LEU A 111 -7.94 -15.20 17.25
C LEU A 111 -9.23 -15.65 16.54
N PRO A 112 -10.33 -14.87 16.62
CA PRO A 112 -11.52 -15.10 15.79
C PRO A 112 -11.18 -15.15 14.30
N SER A 113 -11.93 -15.93 13.51
CA SER A 113 -11.69 -16.14 12.08
C SER A 113 -11.57 -14.82 11.30
N LYS A 114 -12.46 -13.87 11.57
CA LYS A 114 -12.42 -12.53 10.96
C LYS A 114 -11.09 -11.80 11.19
N MET A 115 -10.54 -11.90 12.41
CA MET A 115 -9.23 -11.29 12.71
C MET A 115 -8.09 -12.02 12.01
N GLN A 116 -8.19 -13.35 11.85
CA GLN A 116 -7.20 -14.11 11.09
C GLN A 116 -7.23 -13.72 9.60
N SER A 117 -8.40 -13.65 8.98
CA SER A 117 -8.54 -13.23 7.57
C SER A 117 -8.02 -11.81 7.34
N PHE A 118 -8.32 -10.89 8.27
CA PHE A 118 -7.74 -9.56 8.28
C PHE A 118 -6.20 -9.57 8.33
N LEU A 119 -5.60 -10.36 9.24
CA LEU A 119 -4.14 -10.50 9.34
C LEU A 119 -3.52 -11.22 8.13
N LYS A 120 -4.26 -12.10 7.45
CA LYS A 120 -3.86 -12.78 6.21
C LYS A 120 -3.97 -11.91 4.96
N LEU A 121 -4.46 -10.68 5.09
CA LEU A 121 -4.69 -9.71 4.01
C LEU A 121 -5.83 -10.13 3.05
N GLU A 122 -6.74 -11.00 3.52
CA GLU A 122 -7.90 -11.47 2.75
C GLU A 122 -9.03 -10.43 2.75
N GLU A 123 -9.16 -9.67 3.83
CA GLU A 123 -10.13 -8.58 4.05
C GLU A 123 -9.49 -7.18 3.94
#